data_AF-B9TP80-F1
#
_entry.id   AF-B9TP80-F1
#
_cell.length_a   1.000
_cell.length_b   1.000
_cell.length_c   1.000
_cell.angle_alpha   90.00
_cell.angle_beta   90.00
_cell.angle_gamma   90.00
#
_symmetry.space_group_name_H-M   'P 1'
#
loop_
_entity.id
_entity.type
_entity.pdbx_description
1 polymer ?
#
loop_
_entity_poly.entity_id
_entity_poly.type
_entity_poly.pdbx_seq_one_letter_code
_entity_poly.pdbx_strand_id
1 'polypeptide(L)' 'MTIEEATAKFPQEAGIARYGEPEEIAELMAFLVSPGAHWMTGSALRMDGGEVKSV' A
#
# COMPACT_ATOMS: atom_id res chain seq x y z
N MET A 1 -15.20 10.45 14.64
CA MET A 1 -15.44 9.84 13.32
C MET A 1 -15.50 8.35 13.50
N THR A 2 -16.40 7.67 12.81
CA THR A 2 -16.38 6.20 12.73
C THR A 2 -15.23 5.74 11.84
N ILE A 3 -14.88 4.45 11.88
CA ILE A 3 -13.86 3.87 10.97
C ILE A 3 -14.29 4.09 9.53
N GLU A 4 -15.55 3.82 9.24
CA GLU A 4 -16.13 3.93 7.90
C GLU A 4 -16.08 5.38 7.38
N GLU A 5 -16.38 6.35 8.23
CA GLU A 5 -16.24 7.78 7.90
C GLU A 5 -14.78 8.17 7.64
N ALA A 6 -13.83 7.60 8.39
CA ALA A 6 -12.41 7.88 8.21
C ALA A 6 -11.88 7.31 6.89
N THR A 7 -12.20 6.06 6.60
CA THR A 7 -11.83 5.35 5.37
C THR A 7 -12.40 6.02 4.12
N ALA A 8 -13.61 6.57 4.20
CA ALA A 8 -14.23 7.29 3.09
C ALA A 8 -13.57 8.66 2.81
N LYS A 9 -13.09 9.36 3.85
CA LYS A 9 -12.51 10.71 3.71
C LYS A 9 -11.02 10.67 3.35
N PHE A 10 -10.27 9.71 3.89
CA PHE A 10 -8.82 9.64 3.76
C PHE A 10 -8.30 9.71 2.31
N PRO A 11 -8.87 8.99 1.32
CA PRO A 11 -8.35 9.03 -0.05
C PRO A 11 -8.32 10.43 -0.66
N GLN A 12 -9.34 11.23 -0.36
CA GLN A 12 -9.44 12.60 -0.85
C GLN A 12 -8.36 13.49 -0.22
N GLU A 13 -8.12 13.35 1.09
CA GLU A 13 -7.10 14.12 1.82
C GLU A 13 -5.68 13.72 1.40
N ALA A 14 -5.44 12.41 1.20
CA ALA A 14 -4.16 11.85 0.78
C ALA A 14 -3.87 12.01 -0.73
N GLY A 15 -4.86 12.44 -1.53
CA GLY A 15 -4.70 12.59 -2.99
C GLY A 15 -4.51 11.25 -3.72
N ILE A 16 -5.14 10.18 -3.21
CA ILE A 16 -5.13 8.84 -3.78
C ILE A 16 -6.54 8.45 -4.26
N ALA A 17 -6.64 7.50 -5.20
CA ALA A 17 -7.92 7.18 -5.84
C ALA A 17 -8.91 6.46 -4.91
N ARG A 18 -8.41 5.60 -4.01
CA ARG A 18 -9.21 4.83 -3.06
C ARG A 18 -8.39 4.40 -1.86
N TYR A 19 -9.07 3.93 -0.82
CA TYR A 19 -8.44 3.20 0.27
C TYR A 19 -7.98 1.82 -0.21
N GLY A 20 -6.86 1.36 0.33
CA GLY A 20 -6.32 0.02 0.04
C GLY A 20 -7.00 -1.06 0.86
N GLU A 21 -7.07 -2.27 0.33
CA GLU A 21 -7.56 -3.44 1.05
C GLU A 21 -6.39 -4.22 1.69
N PRO A 22 -6.58 -4.85 2.86
CA PRO A 22 -5.53 -5.65 3.51
C PRO A 22 -4.93 -6.73 2.61
N GLU A 23 -5.74 -7.32 1.74
CA GLU A 23 -5.34 -8.35 0.79
C GLU A 23 -4.26 -7.87 -0.18
N GLU A 24 -4.25 -6.59 -0.54
CA GLU A 24 -3.26 -6.01 -1.46
C GLU A 24 -1.86 -5.98 -0.84
N ILE A 25 -1.79 -5.72 0.47
CA ILE A 25 -0.55 -5.85 1.25
C ILE A 25 -0.14 -7.33 1.35
N ALA A 26 -1.10 -8.22 1.59
CA ALA A 26 -0.83 -9.66 1.68
C ALA A 26 -0.28 -10.22 0.35
N GLU A 27 -0.77 -9.76 -0.79
CA GLU A 27 -0.27 -10.13 -2.12
C GLU A 27 1.17 -9.65 -2.34
N LEU A 28 1.50 -8.40 -1.96
CA LEU A 28 2.88 -7.92 -1.99
C LEU A 28 3.77 -8.79 -1.10
N MET A 29 3.33 -9.10 0.12
CA MET A 29 4.08 -9.97 1.03
C MET A 29 4.30 -11.37 0.44
N ALA A 30 3.27 -11.95 -0.18
CA ALA A 30 3.37 -13.24 -0.85
C ALA A 30 4.42 -13.23 -1.98
N PHE A 31 4.48 -12.15 -2.76
CA PHE A 31 5.55 -11.97 -3.76
C PHE A 31 6.93 -11.84 -3.10
N LEU A 32 7.07 -11.02 -2.06
CA LEU A 32 8.36 -10.77 -1.40
C LEU A 32 8.97 -12.00 -0.74
N VAL A 33 8.15 -12.94 -0.26
CA VAL A 33 8.61 -14.22 0.29
C VAL A 33 8.74 -15.32 -0.77
N SER A 34 8.42 -15.02 -2.03
CA SER A 34 8.52 -15.99 -3.13
C SER A 34 9.93 -16.04 -3.72
N PRO A 35 10.26 -17.11 -4.48
CA PRO A 35 11.51 -17.17 -5.26
C PRO A 35 11.70 -16.03 -6.27
N GLY A 36 10.61 -15.36 -6.68
CA GLY A 36 10.68 -14.23 -7.62
C GLY A 36 11.41 -13.01 -7.04
N ALA A 37 11.47 -12.89 -5.72
CA ALA A 37 12.10 -11.78 -5.01
C ALA A 37 13.53 -12.10 -4.51
N HIS A 38 14.18 -13.18 -4.97
CA HIS A 38 15.43 -13.70 -4.38
C HIS A 38 16.64 -12.76 -4.40
N TRP A 39 16.59 -11.65 -5.15
CA TRP A 39 17.64 -10.63 -5.19
C TRP A 39 17.25 -9.33 -4.46
N MET A 40 16.06 -9.29 -3.85
CA MET A 40 15.57 -8.12 -3.12
C MET A 40 16.04 -8.17 -1.67
N THR A 41 16.95 -7.28 -1.32
CA THR A 41 17.44 -7.10 0.05
C THR A 41 17.76 -5.63 0.31
N GLY A 42 17.69 -5.21 1.57
CA GLY A 42 18.00 -3.83 1.99
C GLY A 42 17.13 -2.74 1.35
N SER A 43 15.99 -3.11 0.78
CA SER A 43 15.10 -2.19 0.05
C SER A 43 13.84 -1.90 0.88
N ALA A 44 13.38 -0.65 0.84
CA ALA A 44 12.09 -0.25 1.39
C ALA A 44 11.08 -0.08 0.25
N LEU A 45 9.96 -0.80 0.31
CA LEU A 45 8.88 -0.69 -0.65
C LEU A 45 7.70 0.02 -0.02
N ARG A 46 7.23 1.06 -0.70
CA ARG A 46 6.06 1.83 -0.27
C ARG A 46 4.86 1.42 -1.12
N MET A 47 3.82 0.96 -0.45
CA MET A 47 2.56 0.55 -1.06
C MET A 47 1.42 1.32 -0.38
N ASP A 48 1.30 2.61 -0.74
CA ASP A 48 0.39 3.57 -0.09
C ASP A 48 -0.61 4.19 -1.08
N GLY A 49 -0.86 3.53 -2.22
CA GLY A 49 -1.75 4.06 -3.26
C GLY A 49 -1.23 5.33 -3.96
N GLY A 50 0.03 5.70 -3.75
CA GLY A 50 0.65 6.89 -4.34
C GLY A 50 0.46 8.16 -3.51
N GLU A 51 0.21 8.02 -2.21
CA GLU A 51 0.13 9.11 -1.24
C GLU A 51 1.44 9.91 -1.24
N VAL A 52 2.58 9.22 -1.11
CA VAL A 52 3.89 9.85 -1.29
C VAL A 52 4.33 9.72 -2.74
N LYS A 53 4.58 10.87 -3.39
CA LYS A 53 5.15 10.92 -4.74
C LYS A 53 6.64 10.54 -4.68
N SER A 54 7.01 9.43 -5.30
CA SER A 54 8.41 9.10 -5.61
C SER A 54 8.76 9.60 -7.01
N VAL A 55 10.03 9.97 -7.21
CA VAL A 55 10.62 10.26 -8.53
C VAL A 55 10.90 8.99 -9.31
#